data_AF-A0A2M8IXD7-F1
#
_entry.id   AF-A0A2M8IXD7-F1
#
_cell.length_a   1.000
_cell.length_b   1.000
_cell.length_c   1.000
_cell.angle_alpha   90.00
_cell.angle_beta   90.00
_cell.angle_gamma   90.00
#
_symmetry.space_group_name_H-M   'P 1'
#
loop_
_entity.id
_entity.type
_entity.pdbx_description
1 polymer ?
#
loop_
_entity_poly.entity_id
_entity_poly.type
_entity_poly.pdbx_seq_one_letter_code
_entity_poly.pdbx_strand_id
1 'polypeptide(L)'
;MQISGKTAMVVQQATAQMHARPGALAPDAAQSAAREFEAVFLTQTVDEMLKSVDIGNFGGGHAEETWRSFLARAYADQIAGQGMTGIAQSVEAMIASYQGTPERTGE
;
A
#
# COMPACT_ATOMS: atom_id res chain seq x y z
N MET A 1 5.95 -54.97 -15.05
CA MET A 1 5.89 -53.62 -15.65
C MET A 1 5.05 -52.75 -14.73
N GLN A 2 5.67 -51.76 -14.09
CA GLN A 2 5.17 -50.94 -12.99
C GLN A 2 4.27 -49.81 -13.51
N ILE A 3 2.95 -49.91 -13.35
CA ILE A 3 2.00 -48.83 -13.65
C ILE A 3 0.95 -48.75 -12.53
N SER A 4 1.36 -48.42 -11.31
CA SER A 4 0.42 -48.01 -10.26
C SER A 4 1.19 -47.19 -9.24
N GLY A 5 1.18 -45.87 -9.38
CA GLY A 5 1.89 -45.00 -8.44
C GLY A 5 2.04 -43.55 -8.88
N LYS A 6 2.00 -43.27 -10.19
CA LYS A 6 2.17 -41.90 -10.70
C LYS A 6 0.88 -41.05 -10.76
N THR A 7 -0.30 -41.67 -10.80
CA THR A 7 -1.57 -40.91 -10.93
C THR A 7 -2.01 -40.26 -9.61
N ALA A 8 -1.68 -40.84 -8.46
CA ALA A 8 -2.05 -40.28 -7.15
C ALA A 8 -1.21 -39.06 -6.74
N MET A 9 0.04 -38.99 -7.20
CA MET A 9 0.99 -37.92 -6.81
C MET A 9 0.68 -36.56 -7.45
N VAL A 10 -0.03 -36.54 -8.58
CA VAL A 10 -0.40 -35.29 -9.27
C VAL A 10 -1.63 -34.63 -8.65
N VAL A 11 -2.52 -35.41 -8.04
CA VAL A 11 -3.74 -34.91 -7.38
C VAL A 11 -3.41 -34.29 -6.00
N GLN A 12 -2.38 -34.79 -5.32
CA GLN A 12 -1.90 -34.22 -4.05
C GLN A 12 -1.10 -32.92 -4.21
N GLN A 13 -0.49 -32.67 -5.37
CA GLN A 13 0.20 -31.41 -5.65
C GLN A 13 -0.75 -30.26 -6.03
N ALA A 14 -1.96 -30.58 -6.53
CA ALA A 14 -2.98 -29.58 -6.84
C ALA A 14 -3.69 -29.03 -5.58
N THR A 15 -3.84 -29.84 -4.52
CA THR A 15 -4.48 -29.43 -3.26
C THR A 15 -3.53 -28.74 -2.28
N ALA A 16 -2.22 -28.87 -2.48
CA ALA A 16 -1.20 -28.17 -1.68
C ALA A 16 -1.06 -26.67 -2.05
N GLN A 17 -1.47 -26.26 -3.26
CA GLN A 17 -1.40 -24.86 -3.68
C GLN A 17 -2.61 -24.00 -3.26
N MET A 18 -3.64 -24.60 -2.65
CA MET A 18 -4.86 -23.89 -2.24
C MET A 18 -4.95 -23.58 -0.75
N HIS A 19 -3.96 -23.99 0.06
CA HIS A 19 -3.89 -23.55 1.45
C HIS A 19 -3.28 -22.14 1.49
N ALA A 20 -4.12 -21.12 1.33
CA ALA A 20 -3.79 -19.75 1.70
C ALA A 20 -3.21 -19.79 3.12
N ARG A 21 -1.94 -19.40 3.25
CA ARG A 21 -1.24 -19.36 4.53
C ARG A 21 -2.02 -18.39 5.45
N PRO A 22 -2.31 -18.74 6.71
CA PRO A 22 -2.89 -17.78 7.65
C PRO A 22 -1.99 -16.53 7.70
N GLY A 23 -2.52 -15.37 7.31
CA GLY A 23 -1.76 -14.12 7.20
C GLY A 23 -1.26 -13.76 5.78
N ALA A 24 -1.49 -14.58 4.76
CA ALA A 24 -1.24 -14.19 3.37
C ALA A 24 -2.32 -13.19 2.93
N LEU A 25 -1.89 -11.95 2.66
CA LEU A 25 -2.72 -10.93 2.04
C LEU A 25 -3.20 -11.38 0.65
N ALA A 26 -4.33 -10.84 0.21
CA ALA A 26 -4.72 -10.93 -1.20
C ALA A 26 -3.57 -10.41 -2.09
N PRO A 27 -3.40 -10.94 -3.32
CA PRO A 27 -2.26 -10.60 -4.19
C PRO A 27 -2.01 -9.11 -4.41
N ASP A 28 -3.02 -8.26 -4.18
CA ASP A 28 -3.01 -6.81 -4.37
C ASP A 28 -3.02 -6.00 -3.05
N ALA A 29 -3.23 -6.61 -1.88
CA ALA A 29 -3.55 -5.84 -0.69
C ALA A 29 -2.36 -5.00 -0.19
N ALA A 30 -1.13 -5.50 -0.35
CA ALA A 30 0.08 -4.74 -0.03
C ALA A 30 0.24 -3.53 -0.96
N GLN A 31 -0.04 -3.69 -2.24
CA GLN A 31 0.01 -2.61 -3.23
C GLN A 31 -1.08 -1.56 -2.96
N SER A 32 -2.32 -1.98 -2.66
CA SER A 32 -3.42 -1.07 -2.32
C SER A 32 -3.10 -0.27 -1.07
N ALA A 33 -2.68 -0.95 0.01
CA ALA A 33 -2.31 -0.30 1.26
C ALA A 33 -1.15 0.70 1.07
N ALA A 34 -0.17 0.37 0.24
CA ALA A 34 0.96 1.25 -0.06
C ALA A 34 0.54 2.50 -0.84
N ARG A 35 -0.38 2.37 -1.82
CA ARG A 35 -0.96 3.52 -2.55
C ARG A 35 -1.83 4.39 -1.65
N GLU A 36 -2.64 3.79 -0.79
CA GLU A 36 -3.45 4.52 0.19
C GLU A 36 -2.58 5.29 1.19
N PHE A 37 -1.50 4.67 1.65
CA PHE A 37 -0.50 5.34 2.49
C PHE A 37 0.13 6.53 1.77
N GLU A 38 0.58 6.36 0.53
CA GLU A 38 1.18 7.43 -0.28
C GLU A 38 0.21 8.61 -0.42
N ALA A 39 -1.07 8.37 -0.72
CA ALA A 39 -2.07 9.42 -0.87
C ALA A 39 -2.28 10.22 0.43
N VAL A 40 -2.36 9.54 1.59
CA VAL A 40 -2.49 10.20 2.89
C VAL A 40 -1.24 11.02 3.22
N PHE A 41 -0.06 10.43 3.02
CA PHE A 41 1.22 11.10 3.26
C PHE A 41 1.38 12.36 2.40
N LEU A 42 1.09 12.25 1.10
CA LEU A 42 1.14 13.38 0.19
C LEU A 42 0.11 14.45 0.54
N THR A 43 -1.09 14.07 1.00
CA THR A 43 -2.10 15.03 1.44
C THR A 43 -1.57 15.89 2.58
N GLN A 44 -0.93 15.27 3.59
CA GLN A 44 -0.34 16.00 4.72
C GLN A 44 0.82 16.88 4.26
N THR A 45 1.69 16.35 3.39
CA THR A 45 2.84 17.09 2.85
C THR A 45 2.40 18.32 2.06
N VAL A 46 1.42 18.16 1.16
CA VAL A 46 0.89 19.25 0.36
C VAL A 46 0.14 20.27 1.24
N ASP A 47 -0.61 19.84 2.25
CA ASP A 47 -1.24 20.78 3.19
C ASP A 47 -0.21 21.64 3.93
N GLU A 48 0.89 21.04 4.41
CA GLU A 48 2.00 21.80 5.02
C GLU A 48 2.67 22.75 4.03
N MET A 49 2.85 22.34 2.77
CA MET A 49 3.36 23.23 1.72
C MET A 49 2.40 24.41 1.47
N LEU A 50 1.09 24.16 1.42
CA LEU A 50 0.10 25.21 1.20
C LEU A 50 0.02 26.19 2.38
N LYS A 51 0.28 25.75 3.62
CA LYS A 51 0.39 26.65 4.78
C LYS A 51 1.54 27.65 4.67
N SER A 52 2.57 27.34 3.89
CA SER A 52 3.70 28.25 3.65
C SER A 52 3.44 29.32 2.59
N VAL A 53 2.35 29.18 1.82
CA VAL A 53 1.99 30.13 0.77
C VAL A 53 1.22 31.30 1.39
N ASP A 54 1.75 32.51 1.24
CA ASP A 54 1.04 33.73 1.64
C ASP A 54 -0.07 34.02 0.62
N ILE A 55 -1.31 34.01 1.10
CA ILE A 55 -2.55 34.27 0.35
C ILE A 55 -3.11 35.67 0.64
N GLY A 56 -2.37 36.50 1.37
CA GLY A 56 -2.73 37.89 1.68
C GLY A 56 -4.06 38.00 2.44
N ASN A 57 -4.83 39.05 2.17
CA ASN A 57 -6.11 39.34 2.84
C ASN A 57 -7.20 38.26 2.67
N PHE A 58 -6.97 37.24 1.83
CA PHE A 58 -7.86 36.08 1.66
C PHE A 58 -7.49 34.89 2.57
N GLY A 59 -6.39 34.98 3.33
CA GLY A 59 -5.93 33.94 4.24
C GLY A 59 -6.27 34.20 5.72
N GLY A 60 -6.51 33.13 6.48
CA GLY A 60 -6.58 33.10 7.94
C GLY A 60 -7.93 32.69 8.55
N GLY A 61 -8.80 31.97 7.83
CA GLY A 61 -10.14 31.59 8.31
C GLY A 61 -10.48 30.10 8.20
N HIS A 62 -11.39 29.61 9.06
CA HIS A 62 -11.81 28.20 9.08
C HIS A 62 -12.34 27.66 7.73
N ALA A 63 -13.02 28.53 6.97
CA ALA A 63 -13.47 28.19 5.63
C ALA A 63 -12.30 27.93 4.69
N GLU A 64 -11.28 28.79 4.72
CA GLU A 64 -10.08 28.67 3.89
C GLU A 64 -9.24 27.45 4.30
N GLU A 65 -9.10 27.16 5.59
CA GLU A 65 -8.46 25.92 6.07
C GLU A 65 -9.14 24.66 5.53
N THR A 66 -10.47 24.65 5.50
CA THR A 66 -11.26 23.54 4.97
C THR A 66 -11.06 23.39 3.46
N TRP A 67 -11.18 24.49 2.70
CA TRP A 67 -10.96 24.49 1.26
C TRP A 67 -9.53 24.11 0.88
N ARG A 68 -8.54 24.59 1.63
CA ARG A 68 -7.14 24.23 1.47
C ARG A 68 -6.91 22.74 1.68
N SER A 69 -7.54 22.15 2.68
CA SER A 69 -7.46 20.70 2.93
C SER A 69 -8.00 19.87 1.76
N PHE A 70 -9.11 20.30 1.16
CA PHE A 70 -9.64 19.66 -0.06
C PHE A 70 -8.72 19.81 -1.26
N LEU A 71 -8.13 21.00 -1.44
CA LEU A 71 -7.16 21.26 -2.49
C LEU A 71 -5.90 20.42 -2.32
N ALA A 72 -5.38 20.31 -1.08
CA ALA A 72 -4.24 19.48 -0.75
C ALA A 72 -4.48 18.01 -1.13
N ARG A 73 -5.67 17.49 -0.79
CA ARG A 73 -6.07 16.14 -1.17
C ARG A 73 -6.14 15.95 -2.69
N ALA A 74 -6.76 16.88 -3.41
CA ALA A 74 -6.86 16.78 -4.86
C ALA A 74 -5.47 16.75 -5.55
N TYR A 75 -4.54 17.57 -5.09
CA TYR A 75 -3.16 17.54 -5.57
C TYR A 75 -2.45 16.23 -5.19
N ALA A 76 -2.59 15.79 -3.95
CA ALA A 76 -2.01 14.53 -3.49
C ALA A 76 -2.51 13.32 -4.30
N ASP A 77 -3.82 13.24 -4.57
CA ASP A 77 -4.42 12.18 -5.38
C ASP A 77 -3.89 12.20 -6.82
N GLN A 78 -3.68 13.39 -7.41
CA GLN A 78 -3.05 13.51 -8.73
C GLN A 78 -1.58 13.05 -8.72
N ILE A 79 -0.80 13.42 -7.70
CA ILE A 79 0.60 13.03 -7.59
C ILE A 79 0.73 11.52 -7.35
N ALA A 80 -0.06 10.95 -6.43
CA ALA A 80 -0.10 9.52 -6.16
C ALA A 80 -0.57 8.72 -7.39
N GLY A 81 -1.58 9.21 -8.10
CA GLY A 81 -2.10 8.58 -9.32
C GLY A 81 -1.07 8.47 -10.45
N GLN A 82 -0.08 9.37 -10.49
CA GLN A 82 1.03 9.29 -11.44
C GLN A 82 2.05 8.21 -11.08
N GLY A 83 2.12 7.78 -9.82
CA GLY A 83 3.02 6.73 -9.35
C GLY A 83 4.51 7.08 -9.44
N MET A 84 4.86 8.37 -9.55
CA MET A 84 6.23 8.84 -9.81
C MET A 84 7.09 9.07 -8.56
N THR A 85 6.51 9.05 -7.35
CA THR A 85 7.26 9.41 -6.13
C THR A 85 8.17 8.30 -5.62
N GLY A 86 7.88 7.04 -5.97
CA GLY A 86 8.60 5.87 -5.43
C GLY A 86 8.20 5.46 -4.01
N ILE A 87 7.31 6.22 -3.36
CA ILE A 87 6.89 6.00 -1.96
C ILE A 87 6.06 4.71 -1.87
N ALA A 88 5.05 4.55 -2.72
CA ALA A 88 4.20 3.36 -2.70
C ALA A 88 5.03 2.08 -2.92
N GLN A 89 5.98 2.09 -3.85
CA GLN A 89 6.85 0.94 -4.13
C GLN A 89 7.75 0.60 -2.93
N SER A 90 8.26 1.63 -2.25
CA SER A 90 9.10 1.46 -1.06
C SER A 90 8.28 0.91 0.12
N VAL A 91 7.06 1.39 0.32
CA VAL A 91 6.13 0.91 1.36
C VAL A 91 5.67 -0.52 1.08
N GLU A 92 5.35 -0.84 -0.17
CA GLU A 92 5.02 -2.20 -0.59
C GLU A 92 6.17 -3.17 -0.28
N ALA A 93 7.40 -2.80 -0.61
CA ALA A 93 8.59 -3.60 -0.30
C ALA A 93 8.79 -3.80 1.21
N MET A 94 8.55 -2.75 2.01
CA MET A 94 8.59 -2.86 3.48
C MET A 94 7.51 -3.82 3.98
N ILE A 95 6.25 -3.66 3.56
CA ILE A 95 5.14 -4.55 3.94
C ILE A 95 5.45 -6.01 3.59
N ALA A 96 6.03 -6.26 2.41
CA ALA A 96 6.46 -7.59 2.00
C ALA A 96 7.59 -8.14 2.88
N SER A 97 8.56 -7.31 3.28
CA SER A 97 9.67 -7.72 4.15
C SER A 97 9.20 -8.19 5.52
N TYR A 98 8.23 -7.51 6.14
CA TYR A 98 7.68 -7.89 7.44
C TYR A 98 6.94 -9.24 7.40
N GLN A 99 6.27 -9.54 6.29
CA GLN A 99 5.59 -10.83 6.08
C GLN A 99 6.57 -11.97 5.75
N GLY A 100 7.75 -11.63 5.23
CA GLY A 100 8.82 -12.56 4.89
C GLY A 100 9.69 -12.98 6.08
N THR A 101 9.55 -12.36 7.25
CA THR A 101 10.20 -12.77 8.51
C THR A 101 9.40 -13.88 9.18
N PRO A 102 9.75 -15.18 9.03
CA PRO A 102 9.24 -16.19 9.92
C PRO A 102 9.75 -15.89 11.33
N GLU A 103 8.83 -15.78 12.28
CA GLU A 103 9.09 -15.94 13.71
C GLU A 103 10.12 -17.07 13.89
N ARG A 104 11.31 -16.75 14.38
CA ARG A 104 12.30 -17.75 14.76
C ARG A 104 11.82 -18.37 16.07
N THR A 105 10.88 -19.30 15.95
CA THR A 105 10.49 -20.19 17.05
C THR A 105 11.69 -21.06 17.41
N GLY A 106 12.29 -20.73 18.55
CA GLY A 106 13.02 -21.65 19.42
C GLY A 106 14.41 -22.11 18.94
N GLU A 107 15.44 -21.60 19.61
CA GLU A 107 16.44 -22.43 20.31
C GLU A 107 16.73 -21.79 21.68
#